data_AF-A0A7S1E944-F1
#
_entry.id   AF-A0A7S1E944-F1
#
_cell.length_a   1.000
_cell.length_b   1.000
_cell.length_c   1.000
_cell.angle_alpha   90.00
_cell.angle_beta   90.00
_cell.angle_gamma   90.00
#
_symmetry.space_group_name_H-M   'P 1'
#
loop_
_entity.id
_entity.type
_entity.pdbx_description
1 polymer ?
#
loop_
_entity_poly.entity_id
_entity_poly.type
_entity_poly.pdbx_seq_one_letter_code
_entity_poly.pdbx_strand_id
1 'polypeptide(L)'
;AVHTVVKSDHTMPAVVIFPSFREHPEGEDLVLEGEGLHSRCPMGGEGPLVFRWRQIGGPPVNASLLGGGLPSLFLPAHTLAPPHIYAFRLTAELGTTGRVGEADARVRATRAPLTASVNRSDGSFSSPSSANLTLSVFEGGDADGSLPLSDQGDVRIIWSCEASLLPPPYTETCHTSSG
;
A
#
# COMPACT_ATOMS: atom_id res chain seq x y z
N ALA A 1 28.35 9.09 -16.32
CA ALA A 1 26.99 9.53 -16.69
C ALA A 1 27.05 11.03 -16.95
N VAL A 2 26.56 11.48 -18.10
CA VAL A 2 26.48 12.92 -18.41
C VAL A 2 25.26 13.44 -17.67
N HIS A 3 25.47 14.19 -16.59
CA HIS A 3 24.41 14.94 -15.93
C HIS A 3 24.13 16.18 -16.79
N THR A 4 23.08 16.12 -17.60
CA THR A 4 22.63 17.27 -18.39
C THR A 4 22.10 18.33 -17.41
N VAL A 5 22.92 19.33 -17.11
CA VAL A 5 22.48 20.51 -16.35
C VAL A 5 21.57 21.32 -17.28
N VAL A 6 20.26 21.14 -17.13
CA VAL A 6 19.27 21.99 -17.79
C VAL A 6 19.36 23.36 -17.14
N LYS A 7 20.00 24.31 -17.83
CA LYS A 7 19.95 25.73 -17.46
C LYS A 7 18.55 26.23 -17.76
N SER A 8 17.66 26.08 -16.79
CA SER A 8 16.34 26.66 -16.84
C SER A 8 16.46 28.16 -16.55
N ASP A 9 15.92 28.96 -17.45
CA ASP A 9 15.67 30.40 -17.32
C ASP A 9 14.58 30.71 -16.27
N HIS A 10 14.15 29.72 -15.49
CA HIS A 10 13.04 29.85 -14.56
C HIS A 10 13.53 30.53 -13.29
N THR A 11 13.31 31.83 -13.32
CA THR A 11 12.73 32.62 -12.25
C THR A 11 11.95 31.83 -11.16
N MET A 12 11.23 30.74 -11.47
CA MET A 12 10.45 29.93 -10.51
C MET A 12 11.20 28.68 -10.01
N PRO A 13 11.02 28.27 -8.74
CA PRO A 13 11.54 27.00 -8.22
C PRO A 13 11.05 25.80 -9.03
N ALA A 14 11.96 24.87 -9.36
CA ALA A 14 11.60 23.55 -9.86
C ALA A 14 11.32 22.61 -8.68
N VAL A 15 10.21 21.87 -8.74
CA VAL A 15 9.82 20.92 -7.68
C VAL A 15 9.50 19.58 -8.33
N VAL A 16 9.94 18.50 -7.70
CA VAL A 16 9.63 17.13 -8.12
C VAL A 16 9.26 16.28 -6.89
N ILE A 17 8.42 15.28 -7.09
CA ILE A 17 8.14 14.22 -6.10
C ILE A 17 8.44 12.89 -6.78
N PHE A 18 9.26 12.04 -6.15
CA PHE A 18 9.63 10.76 -6.72
C PHE A 18 9.32 9.60 -5.75
N PRO A 19 8.56 8.58 -6.18
CA PRO A 19 7.79 8.51 -7.43
C PRO A 19 6.54 9.42 -7.41
N SER A 20 6.10 9.92 -8.57
CA SER A 20 4.88 10.72 -8.70
C SER A 20 3.60 9.87 -8.67
N PHE A 21 3.72 8.56 -8.84
CA PHE A 21 2.65 7.60 -8.63
C PHE A 21 3.18 6.37 -7.89
N ARG A 22 2.47 5.91 -6.86
CA ARG A 22 2.79 4.68 -6.13
C ARG A 22 1.53 3.95 -5.69
N GLU A 23 1.57 2.63 -5.75
CA GLU A 23 0.65 1.78 -4.99
C GLU A 23 1.20 1.56 -3.58
N HIS A 24 0.34 1.75 -2.58
CA HIS A 24 0.72 1.67 -1.17
C HIS A 24 -0.24 0.74 -0.41
N PRO A 25 0.24 -0.35 0.18
CA PRO A 25 -0.61 -1.25 0.96
C PRO A 25 -1.12 -0.57 2.22
N GLU A 26 -2.35 -0.90 2.61
CA GLU A 26 -2.91 -0.50 3.90
C GLU A 26 -2.08 -1.07 5.06
N GLY A 27 -1.98 -0.29 6.14
CA GLY A 27 -1.30 -0.71 7.38
C GLY A 27 0.22 -0.49 7.38
N GLU A 28 0.78 0.06 6.30
CA GLU A 28 2.18 0.48 6.26
C GLU A 28 2.32 2.01 6.35
N ASP A 29 3.41 2.47 6.94
CA ASP A 29 3.82 3.87 6.91
C ASP A 29 4.19 4.28 5.48
N LEU A 30 3.81 5.50 5.10
CA LEU A 30 4.14 6.09 3.81
C LEU A 30 5.02 7.32 3.99
N VAL A 31 6.12 7.36 3.24
CA VAL A 31 6.94 8.56 3.05
C VAL A 31 6.85 8.97 1.59
N LEU A 32 6.47 10.22 1.34
CA LEU A 32 6.63 10.88 0.04
C LEU A 32 7.81 11.85 0.13
N GLU A 33 8.78 11.67 -0.76
CA GLU A 33 9.95 12.53 -0.83
C GLU A 33 9.86 13.43 -2.06
N GLY A 34 10.01 14.73 -1.82
CA GLY A 34 10.18 15.70 -2.89
C GLY A 34 11.53 16.38 -2.82
N GLU A 35 11.84 17.04 -3.92
CA GLU A 35 13.03 17.88 -4.06
C GLU A 35 12.61 19.23 -4.65
N GLY A 36 13.23 20.29 -4.15
CA GLY A 36 13.09 21.65 -4.66
C GLY A 36 14.45 22.17 -5.12
N LEU A 37 14.53 22.65 -6.35
CA LEU A 37 15.73 23.24 -6.95
C LEU A 37 15.43 24.66 -7.41
N HIS A 38 16.35 25.58 -7.11
CA HIS A 38 16.30 26.94 -7.62
C HIS A 38 17.71 27.43 -7.93
N SER A 39 17.86 28.29 -8.96
CA SER A 39 19.16 28.73 -9.45
C SER A 39 19.84 29.70 -8.49
N ARG A 40 20.92 29.29 -7.82
CA ARG A 40 21.68 30.16 -6.90
C ARG A 40 22.68 31.09 -7.62
N CYS A 41 22.38 31.52 -8.84
CA CYS A 41 23.30 32.39 -9.59
C CYS A 41 23.67 33.62 -8.74
N PRO A 42 24.95 34.00 -8.57
CA PRO A 42 25.40 34.86 -7.46
C PRO A 42 25.01 36.35 -7.54
N MET A 43 24.01 36.71 -8.35
CA MET A 43 23.60 38.09 -8.62
C MET A 43 22.44 38.56 -7.72
N GLY A 44 22.43 38.11 -6.46
CA GLY A 44 21.63 38.74 -5.41
C GLY A 44 20.67 37.81 -4.66
N GLY A 45 20.99 37.55 -3.39
CA GLY A 45 20.03 37.53 -2.29
C GLY A 45 18.79 36.65 -2.40
N GLU A 46 18.85 35.47 -3.02
CA GLU A 46 17.72 34.56 -3.04
C GLU A 46 17.64 33.76 -1.72
N GLY A 47 16.48 33.83 -1.05
CA GLY A 47 16.25 33.22 0.26
C GLY A 47 16.07 31.70 0.20
N PRO A 48 15.93 31.04 1.35
CA PRO A 48 15.66 29.61 1.39
C PRO A 48 14.31 29.28 0.76
N LEU A 49 14.19 28.06 0.22
CA LEU A 49 12.90 27.49 -0.16
C LEU A 49 12.12 27.09 1.09
N VAL A 50 10.84 27.44 1.13
CA VAL A 50 9.88 27.03 2.15
C VAL A 50 8.96 26.00 1.52
N PHE A 51 8.86 24.81 2.13
CA PHE A 51 8.05 23.72 1.63
C PHE A 51 6.71 23.64 2.34
N ARG A 52 5.66 23.24 1.62
CA ARG A 52 4.34 22.97 2.17
C ARG A 52 3.69 21.80 1.44
N TRP A 53 3.07 20.90 2.20
CA TRP A 53 2.26 19.83 1.65
C TRP A 53 0.77 20.17 1.73
N ARG A 54 0.02 19.79 0.69
CA ARG A 54 -1.45 19.87 0.70
C ARG A 54 -2.04 18.65 0.04
N GLN A 55 -3.15 18.15 0.58
CA GLN A 55 -3.98 17.20 -0.14
C GLN A 55 -4.84 17.93 -1.19
N ILE A 56 -4.84 17.42 -2.42
CA ILE A 56 -5.58 17.99 -3.55
C ILE A 56 -6.62 17.02 -4.14
N GLY A 57 -6.69 15.78 -3.65
CA GLY A 57 -7.71 14.82 -4.04
C GLY A 57 -7.75 13.58 -3.16
N GLY A 58 -8.86 12.84 -3.26
CA GLY A 58 -9.15 11.66 -2.45
C GLY A 58 -9.84 11.97 -1.11
N PRO A 59 -10.10 10.94 -0.27
CA PRO A 59 -10.65 11.11 1.08
C PRO A 59 -9.76 11.97 1.96
N PRO A 60 -10.30 12.84 2.83
CA PRO A 60 -9.50 13.78 3.61
C PRO A 60 -8.58 13.06 4.61
N VAL A 61 -7.30 13.43 4.63
CA VAL A 61 -6.35 13.05 5.69
C VAL A 61 -6.32 14.13 6.78
N ASN A 62 -5.85 13.76 7.98
CA ASN A 62 -5.70 14.71 9.07
C ASN A 62 -4.73 15.83 8.67
N ALA A 63 -5.19 17.09 8.69
CA ALA A 63 -4.42 18.25 8.27
C ALA A 63 -3.12 18.46 9.06
N SER A 64 -3.06 17.98 10.31
CA SER A 64 -1.83 18.04 11.12
C SER A 64 -0.66 17.26 10.51
N LEU A 65 -0.94 16.21 9.73
CA LEU A 65 0.08 15.41 9.04
C LEU A 65 0.73 16.17 7.87
N LEU A 66 0.06 17.20 7.32
CA LEU A 66 0.52 17.96 6.16
C LEU A 66 1.35 19.20 6.54
N GLY A 67 1.46 19.52 7.83
CA GLY A 67 2.03 20.77 8.34
C GLY A 67 3.56 20.83 8.45
N GLY A 68 4.28 19.79 8.05
CA GLY A 68 5.74 19.75 8.11
C GLY A 68 6.34 20.61 6.99
N GLY A 69 7.04 21.69 7.33
CA GLY A 69 7.74 22.56 6.36
C GLY A 69 8.93 21.92 5.64
N LEU A 70 8.96 20.59 5.60
CA LEU A 70 9.99 19.75 5.01
C LEU A 70 9.52 19.26 3.64
N PRO A 71 10.44 18.98 2.71
CA PRO A 71 10.10 18.41 1.41
C PRO A 71 9.73 16.92 1.50
N SER A 72 9.71 16.33 2.70
CA SER A 72 9.23 14.97 2.99
C SER A 72 7.89 14.99 3.71
N LEU A 73 6.93 14.20 3.26
CA LEU A 73 5.65 13.98 3.93
C LEU A 73 5.60 12.57 4.51
N PHE A 74 5.39 12.47 5.82
CA PHE A 74 5.18 11.20 6.53
C PHE A 74 3.70 11.02 6.86
N LEU A 75 3.13 9.89 6.45
CA LEU A 75 1.78 9.46 6.77
C LEU A 75 1.85 8.13 7.52
N PRO A 76 1.41 8.08 8.79
CA PRO A 76 1.40 6.85 9.58
C PRO A 76 0.55 5.75 8.93
N ALA A 77 0.82 4.49 9.31
CA ALA A 77 -0.02 3.35 9.01
C ALA A 77 -1.51 3.64 9.26
N HIS A 78 -2.37 3.07 8.39
CA HIS A 78 -3.83 3.25 8.41
C HIS A 78 -4.33 4.68 8.15
N THR A 79 -3.46 5.63 7.78
CA THR A 79 -3.91 6.97 7.34
C THR A 79 -4.67 6.91 6.01
N LEU A 80 -4.27 6.03 5.11
CA LEU A 80 -4.86 5.89 3.78
C LEU A 80 -5.76 4.65 3.72
N ALA A 81 -7.06 4.86 3.58
CA ALA A 81 -8.03 3.78 3.42
C ALA A 81 -8.11 3.30 1.95
N PRO A 82 -7.98 2.00 1.67
CA PRO A 82 -8.23 1.42 0.35
C PRO A 82 -9.74 1.29 0.06
N PRO A 83 -10.18 1.29 -1.22
CA PRO A 83 -9.38 1.26 -2.46
C PRO A 83 -9.21 2.66 -3.07
N HIS A 84 -9.04 3.70 -2.25
CA HIS A 84 -9.04 5.08 -2.72
C HIS A 84 -7.69 5.52 -3.31
N ILE A 85 -7.76 6.51 -4.21
CA ILE A 85 -6.60 7.24 -4.71
C ILE A 85 -6.54 8.59 -4.01
N TYR A 86 -5.39 8.89 -3.43
CA TYR A 86 -5.06 10.14 -2.77
C TYR A 86 -4.13 10.94 -3.66
N ALA A 87 -4.31 12.26 -3.71
CA ALA A 87 -3.43 13.16 -4.43
C ALA A 87 -2.87 14.22 -3.49
N PHE A 88 -1.56 14.38 -3.50
CA PHE A 88 -0.82 15.32 -2.67
C PHE A 88 -0.03 16.28 -3.56
N ARG A 89 0.11 17.51 -3.11
CA ARG A 89 0.90 18.56 -3.74
C ARG A 89 1.99 19.02 -2.79
N LEU A 90 3.22 19.04 -3.29
CA LEU A 90 4.33 19.74 -2.67
C LEU A 90 4.47 21.12 -3.32
N THR A 91 4.43 22.17 -2.52
CA THR A 91 4.67 23.54 -2.93
C THR A 91 6.01 23.99 -2.35
N ALA A 92 6.90 24.54 -3.17
CA ALA A 92 8.13 25.19 -2.73
C ALA A 92 8.07 26.68 -3.06
N GLU A 93 8.19 27.53 -2.05
CA GLU A 93 8.12 28.98 -2.18
C GLU A 93 9.50 29.60 -1.89
N LEU A 94 9.97 30.48 -2.77
CA LEU A 94 11.20 31.23 -2.57
C LEU A 94 10.94 32.43 -1.66
N GLY A 95 11.41 32.37 -0.42
CA GLY A 95 11.04 33.33 0.64
C GLY A 95 11.36 34.80 0.36
N THR A 96 12.25 35.11 -0.58
CA THR A 96 12.60 36.50 -0.94
C THR A 96 11.77 37.09 -2.07
N THR A 97 11.15 36.26 -2.89
CA THR A 97 10.39 36.73 -4.07
C THR A 97 8.94 36.28 -4.07
N GLY A 98 8.56 35.34 -3.21
CA GLY A 98 7.23 34.70 -3.20
C GLY A 98 6.97 33.83 -4.42
N ARG A 99 8.00 33.51 -5.21
CA ARG A 99 7.86 32.65 -6.38
C ARG A 99 7.66 31.20 -5.96
N VAL A 100 6.78 30.51 -6.66
CA VAL A 100 6.30 29.19 -6.26
C VAL A 100 6.56 28.17 -7.36
N GLY A 101 7.06 27.01 -6.97
CA GLY A 101 7.03 25.78 -7.75
C GLY A 101 6.12 24.75 -7.09
N GLU A 102 5.47 23.89 -7.89
CA GLU A 102 4.57 22.86 -7.39
C GLU A 102 4.82 21.52 -8.09
N ALA A 103 4.64 20.43 -7.35
CA ALA A 103 4.64 19.08 -7.88
C ALA A 103 3.51 18.26 -7.26
N ASP A 104 2.91 17.37 -8.05
CA ASP A 104 1.82 16.51 -7.63
C ASP A 104 2.28 15.05 -7.58
N ALA A 105 1.81 14.33 -6.55
CA ALA A 105 1.96 12.89 -6.43
C ALA A 105 0.61 12.23 -6.16
N ARG A 106 0.46 11.00 -6.65
CA ARG A 106 -0.73 10.17 -6.47
C ARG A 106 -0.38 8.86 -5.77
N VAL A 107 -1.17 8.51 -4.77
CA VAL A 107 -1.00 7.26 -4.03
C VAL A 107 -2.29 6.48 -4.14
N ARG A 108 -2.21 5.26 -4.67
CA ARG A 108 -3.33 4.32 -4.66
C ARG A 108 -3.20 3.43 -3.43
N ALA A 109 -4.11 3.59 -2.48
CA ALA A 109 -4.19 2.70 -1.33
C ALA A 109 -4.75 1.34 -1.78
N THR A 110 -3.97 0.29 -1.59
CA THR A 110 -4.36 -1.10 -1.90
C THR A 110 -4.57 -1.88 -0.61
N ARG A 111 -5.46 -2.87 -0.65
CA ARG A 111 -5.55 -3.82 0.47
C ARG A 111 -4.34 -4.74 0.43
N ALA A 112 -3.85 -5.13 1.59
CA ALA A 112 -2.95 -6.26 1.67
C ALA A 112 -3.62 -7.49 1.03
N PRO A 113 -2.87 -8.33 0.28
CA PRO A 113 -3.42 -9.56 -0.27
C PRO A 113 -3.92 -10.44 0.87
N LEU A 114 -5.16 -10.93 0.75
CA LEU A 114 -5.70 -11.88 1.71
C LEU A 114 -4.90 -13.19 1.58
N THR A 115 -4.59 -13.82 2.71
CA THR A 115 -3.94 -15.13 2.75
C THR A 115 -4.89 -16.12 3.39
N ALA A 116 -5.23 -17.20 2.68
CA ALA A 116 -5.98 -18.31 3.22
C ALA A 116 -5.01 -19.32 3.84
N SER A 117 -5.27 -19.75 5.09
CA SER A 117 -4.51 -20.83 5.74
C SER A 117 -5.39 -22.05 5.95
N VAL A 118 -4.88 -23.22 5.57
CA VAL A 118 -5.50 -24.51 5.87
C VAL A 118 -4.65 -25.21 6.91
N ASN A 119 -5.21 -25.44 8.10
CA ASN A 119 -4.58 -26.21 9.16
C ASN A 119 -4.86 -27.70 8.98
N ARG A 120 -3.81 -28.52 9.01
CA ARG A 120 -3.85 -29.98 9.01
C ARG A 120 -3.22 -30.49 10.30
N SER A 121 -3.43 -31.77 10.61
CA SER A 121 -2.83 -32.43 11.78
C SER A 121 -1.31 -32.49 11.72
N ASP A 122 -0.71 -32.40 10.52
CA ASP A 122 0.73 -32.44 10.25
C ASP A 122 1.36 -31.08 9.90
N GLY A 123 0.56 -30.00 9.84
CA GLY A 123 1.06 -28.66 9.59
C GLY A 123 0.02 -27.71 8.98
N SER A 124 0.41 -26.45 8.77
CA SER A 124 -0.44 -25.45 8.11
C SER A 124 0.09 -25.11 6.71
N PHE A 125 -0.81 -25.01 5.74
CA PHE A 125 -0.49 -24.50 4.40
C PHE A 125 -1.14 -23.14 4.19
N SER A 126 -0.38 -22.15 3.72
CA SER A 126 -0.88 -20.81 3.41
C SER A 126 -0.85 -20.55 1.90
N SER A 127 -1.95 -20.04 1.35
CA SER A 127 -2.09 -19.67 -0.06
C SER A 127 -2.58 -18.22 -0.19
N PRO A 128 -2.00 -17.40 -1.09
CA PRO A 128 -2.55 -16.08 -1.38
C PRO A 128 -3.94 -16.21 -2.02
N SER A 129 -4.80 -15.21 -1.84
CA SER A 129 -6.19 -15.20 -2.31
C SER A 129 -6.37 -15.26 -3.83
N SER A 130 -5.28 -15.11 -4.59
CA SER A 130 -5.27 -15.20 -6.05
C SER A 130 -4.82 -16.57 -6.59
N ALA A 131 -4.51 -17.54 -5.72
CA ALA A 131 -4.06 -18.87 -6.12
C ALA A 131 -5.18 -19.91 -5.98
N ASN A 132 -5.34 -20.75 -7.01
CA ASN A 132 -6.21 -21.92 -6.93
C ASN A 132 -5.62 -22.92 -5.93
N LEU A 133 -6.38 -23.26 -4.89
CA LEU A 133 -6.01 -24.31 -3.94
C LEU A 133 -6.60 -25.63 -4.40
N THR A 134 -5.75 -26.56 -4.82
CA THR A 134 -6.17 -27.94 -5.12
C THR A 134 -5.99 -28.79 -3.86
N LEU A 135 -7.10 -29.27 -3.30
CA LEU A 135 -7.09 -30.26 -2.23
C LEU A 135 -7.29 -31.65 -2.83
N SER A 136 -6.28 -32.52 -2.71
CA SER A 136 -6.41 -33.94 -3.05
C SER A 136 -6.73 -34.75 -1.79
N VAL A 137 -7.71 -35.64 -1.91
CA VAL A 137 -8.01 -36.68 -0.92
C VAL A 137 -7.38 -37.96 -1.42
N PHE A 138 -6.63 -38.63 -0.55
CA PHE A 138 -6.19 -39.99 -0.78
C PHE A 138 -6.98 -40.88 0.17
N GLU A 139 -7.60 -41.93 -0.36
CA GLU A 139 -8.11 -42.99 0.49
C GLU A 139 -6.90 -43.65 1.18
N GLY A 140 -6.81 -43.48 2.50
CA GLY A 140 -5.88 -44.26 3.30
C GLY A 140 -6.39 -45.69 3.32
N GLY A 141 -5.70 -46.59 2.62
CA GLY A 141 -6.00 -48.02 2.69
C GLY A 141 -5.91 -48.49 4.14
N ASP A 142 -6.87 -49.30 4.57
CA ASP A 142 -6.81 -49.99 5.85
C ASP A 142 -5.59 -50.92 5.83
N ALA A 143 -4.66 -50.70 6.76
CA ALA A 143 -3.37 -51.40 6.77
C ALA A 143 -3.51 -52.91 7.08
N ASP A 144 -4.71 -53.38 7.40
CA ASP A 144 -5.03 -54.75 7.78
C ASP A 144 -5.65 -55.60 6.65
N GLY A 145 -5.88 -55.03 5.45
CA GLY A 145 -6.19 -55.80 4.24
C GLY A 145 -7.54 -56.52 4.27
N SER A 146 -8.50 -56.00 5.04
CA SER A 146 -9.88 -56.44 4.98
C SER A 146 -10.56 -55.95 3.69
N LEU A 147 -11.40 -56.80 3.10
CA LEU A 147 -12.14 -56.51 1.87
C LEU A 147 -12.87 -55.15 1.95
N PRO A 148 -13.01 -54.42 0.83
CA PRO A 148 -13.55 -53.07 0.85
C PRO A 148 -14.98 -53.09 1.39
N LEU A 149 -15.20 -52.40 2.51
CA LEU A 149 -16.54 -52.12 2.99
C LEU A 149 -17.28 -51.35 1.89
N SER A 150 -18.37 -51.95 1.40
CA SER A 150 -19.28 -51.44 0.38
C SER A 150 -20.03 -50.14 0.77
N ASP A 151 -19.59 -49.45 1.81
CA ASP A 151 -20.12 -48.16 2.26
C ASP A 151 -19.03 -47.09 2.09
N GLN A 152 -18.49 -46.94 0.87
CA GLN A 152 -17.85 -45.69 0.47
C GLN A 152 -18.95 -44.62 0.41
N GLY A 153 -19.32 -44.13 1.60
CA GLY A 153 -20.14 -42.96 1.78
C GLY A 153 -19.51 -41.83 0.98
N ASP A 154 -20.31 -41.23 0.11
CA ASP A 154 -19.93 -40.11 -0.74
C ASP A 154 -19.34 -39.02 0.17
N VAL A 155 -18.00 -38.90 0.21
CA VAL A 155 -17.32 -37.94 1.08
C VAL A 155 -17.58 -36.54 0.52
N ARG A 156 -18.67 -35.92 0.97
CA ARG A 156 -18.98 -34.52 0.65
C ARG A 156 -18.24 -33.61 1.62
N ILE A 157 -17.15 -33.05 1.13
CA ILE A 157 -16.48 -31.96 1.85
C ILE A 157 -17.11 -30.64 1.42
N ILE A 158 -17.99 -30.11 2.28
CA ILE A 158 -18.56 -28.77 2.11
C ILE A 158 -17.70 -27.79 2.90
N TRP A 159 -17.16 -26.79 2.22
CA TRP A 159 -16.45 -25.69 2.85
C TRP A 159 -17.29 -24.43 2.68
N SER A 160 -17.50 -23.68 3.75
CA SER A 160 -18.11 -22.36 3.74
C SER A 160 -17.17 -21.38 4.44
N CYS A 161 -16.78 -20.32 3.73
CA CYS A 161 -16.04 -19.21 4.31
C CYS A 161 -16.99 -18.03 4.46
N GLU A 162 -17.24 -17.59 5.69
CA GLU A 162 -18.01 -16.38 5.97
C GLU A 162 -17.03 -15.27 6.37
N ALA A 163 -16.66 -14.43 5.41
CA ALA A 163 -15.79 -13.28 5.67
C ALA A 163 -16.62 -12.12 6.25
N SER A 164 -16.54 -11.90 7.56
CA SER A 164 -17.23 -10.80 8.24
C SER A 164 -16.33 -9.55 8.30
N LEU A 165 -16.72 -8.49 7.60
CA LEU A 165 -16.00 -7.22 7.51
C LEU A 165 -16.13 -6.37 8.80
N LEU A 166 -15.38 -6.66 9.87
CA LEU A 166 -15.34 -5.84 11.11
C LEU A 166 -13.95 -5.82 11.81
N PRO A 167 -13.46 -4.66 12.32
CA PRO A 167 -12.04 -4.23 12.42
C PRO A 167 -11.01 -5.15 13.13
N PRO A 168 -9.68 -5.00 12.84
CA PRO A 168 -8.58 -5.91 13.24
C PRO A 168 -8.30 -5.98 14.76
N PRO A 169 -7.62 -7.04 15.27
CA PRO A 169 -6.84 -8.08 14.56
C PRO A 169 -7.65 -9.36 14.31
N TYR A 170 -7.65 -9.82 13.06
CA TYR A 170 -8.51 -10.92 12.61
C TYR A 170 -7.84 -12.28 12.76
N THR A 171 -8.54 -13.23 13.38
CA THR A 171 -8.29 -14.67 13.23
C THR A 171 -9.59 -15.28 12.74
N GLU A 172 -9.64 -15.70 11.49
CA GLU A 172 -10.78 -16.45 10.97
C GLU A 172 -10.54 -17.94 11.22
N THR A 173 -11.54 -18.61 11.78
CA THR A 173 -11.47 -20.04 12.10
C THR A 173 -12.41 -20.76 11.15
N CYS A 174 -11.86 -21.51 10.20
CA CYS A 174 -12.67 -22.37 9.34
C CYS A 174 -13.03 -23.65 10.09
N HIS A 175 -14.30 -24.04 10.03
CA HIS A 175 -14.79 -25.31 10.57
C HIS A 175 -15.06 -26.29 9.43
N THR A 176 -14.59 -27.52 9.60
CA THR A 176 -15.00 -28.66 8.78
C THR A 176 -16.15 -29.38 9.47
N SER A 177 -17.27 -29.55 8.78
CA SER A 177 -18.34 -30.45 9.22
C SER A 177 -18.44 -31.62 8.25
N SER A 178 -18.30 -32.83 8.78
CA SER A 178 -18.67 -34.06 8.07
C SER A 178 -20.19 -34.23 8.13
N GLY A 179 -20.83 -34.34 6.97
CA GLY A 179 -22.23 -34.76 6.84
C GLY A 179 -22.30 -36.21 6.40
#